data_AF-A0A3S1AHA6-F1
#
_entry.id   AF-A0A3S1AHA6-F1
#
_cell.length_a   1.000
_cell.length_b   1.000
_cell.length_c   1.000
_cell.angle_alpha   90.00
_cell.angle_beta   90.00
_cell.angle_gamma   90.00
#
_symmetry.space_group_name_H-M   'P 1'
#
loop_
_entity.id
_entity.type
_entity.pdbx_description
1 polymer ?
#
loop_
_entity_poly.entity_id
_entity_poly.type
_entity_poly.pdbx_seq_one_letter_code
_entity_poly.pdbx_strand_id
1 'polypeptide(L)'
;MTLFKAKPGLSSNSGESEPAQLRHLASVSPTQPNFEQVYDGMNLYGALKDGQATIRIKLSKQTDCSANYVCELRETDASGKEMITSTRLVQLTSDSVPSEFDPSISTSILMRLSSFMERFDVKMEIMDDRYKELKKDFIEHKKEIMDKIDSLEDKSLARFRDIEDKICHIESKLFAIDSDAIQDKVLRTITSQIDTYFKKVLTSFELTDGTLNRTADIFSSLSYNNTVFQSTIMKNYQNFLNNVTRGMDVLFTNNRNITDTMETNFITFKEDINFSWQQLELNTNASVSKTLNSLQYITSELNSTLAGNVDSAVTKFFMPERCRKNTLVTLHPASTPYPVIYRSEFPGVLTPLLCDTVTDGGGWIVIQRRSTGDVDFYRNWESYKNGFGALNSDFWLGNEKIYSITSTGQYELRVELKIQDQLKFAHYRSFSLAGEDKNYAISVASYSGTAGNALDYHNGHSFSTFDKDNDVHGSNCAANSNGAWWYRGCYHSELNIRWSKLAWSGLSGNPSFSEMKIRRIEA
;
A
#
# COMPACT_ATOMS: atom_id res chain seq x y z
N MET A 1 -16.66 -20.39 -31.16
CA MET A 1 -16.71 -19.06 -30.52
C MET A 1 -15.74 -18.14 -31.23
N THR A 2 -16.17 -16.92 -31.56
CA THR A 2 -15.37 -15.93 -32.29
C THR A 2 -15.42 -14.59 -31.57
N LEU A 3 -14.27 -13.94 -31.48
CA LEU A 3 -14.10 -12.64 -30.86
C LEU A 3 -13.85 -11.56 -31.91
N PHE A 4 -14.55 -10.44 -31.77
CA PHE A 4 -14.43 -9.26 -32.61
C PHE A 4 -14.18 -7.98 -31.78
N LYS A 5 -13.62 -6.96 -32.42
CA LYS A 5 -13.46 -5.59 -31.89
C LYS A 5 -14.19 -4.60 -32.80
N ALA A 6 -15.02 -3.73 -32.23
CA ALA A 6 -15.71 -2.68 -32.97
C ALA A 6 -14.76 -1.51 -33.33
N LYS A 7 -15.02 -0.81 -34.43
CA LYS A 7 -14.26 0.40 -34.81
C LYS A 7 -14.57 1.58 -33.85
N PRO A 8 -13.61 2.49 -33.58
CA PRO A 8 -13.83 3.65 -32.71
C PRO A 8 -14.83 4.64 -33.33
N GLY A 9 -15.77 5.18 -32.54
CA GLY A 9 -16.62 6.33 -32.93
C GLY A 9 -18.13 6.08 -33.16
N LEU A 10 -18.68 4.92 -32.82
CA LEU A 10 -20.11 4.61 -32.99
C LEU A 10 -20.86 4.69 -31.65
N SER A 11 -21.90 5.53 -31.60
CA SER A 11 -22.75 5.73 -30.41
C SER A 11 -23.79 4.62 -30.24
N SER A 12 -24.26 4.49 -29.00
CA SER A 12 -24.92 3.34 -28.38
C SER A 12 -26.35 2.99 -28.82
N ASN A 13 -26.89 3.52 -29.93
CA ASN A 13 -28.34 3.44 -30.19
C ASN A 13 -28.77 3.06 -31.63
N SER A 14 -28.17 2.04 -32.24
CA SER A 14 -28.80 1.38 -33.39
C SER A 14 -28.72 -0.15 -33.26
N GLY A 15 -29.90 -0.76 -33.20
CA GLY A 15 -30.11 -2.20 -33.04
C GLY A 15 -30.00 -2.98 -34.35
N GLU A 16 -29.05 -2.65 -35.22
CA GLU A 16 -28.81 -3.41 -36.45
C GLU A 16 -27.39 -3.94 -36.55
N SER A 17 -27.33 -5.25 -36.70
CA SER A 17 -26.15 -6.05 -36.96
C SER A 17 -25.71 -5.88 -38.43
N GLU A 18 -24.92 -4.85 -38.73
CA GLU A 18 -24.19 -4.82 -39.99
C GLU A 18 -22.81 -5.52 -39.86
N PRO A 19 -22.49 -6.51 -40.72
CA PRO A 19 -21.20 -7.22 -40.69
C PRO A 19 -19.96 -6.34 -40.97
N ALA A 20 -20.16 -5.13 -41.51
CA ALA A 20 -19.08 -4.25 -42.00
C ALA A 20 -18.33 -3.48 -40.89
N GLN A 21 -18.75 -3.60 -39.63
CA GLN A 21 -18.28 -2.72 -38.54
C GLN A 21 -17.48 -3.45 -37.44
N LEU A 22 -17.37 -4.79 -37.53
CA LEU A 22 -16.65 -5.63 -36.57
C LEU A 22 -15.36 -6.20 -37.19
N ARG A 23 -14.23 -5.99 -36.51
CA ARG A 23 -12.93 -6.55 -36.91
C ARG A 23 -12.72 -7.87 -36.18
N HIS A 24 -12.54 -8.95 -36.93
CA HIS A 24 -12.20 -10.27 -36.38
C HIS A 24 -10.85 -10.21 -35.66
N LEU A 25 -10.81 -10.80 -34.45
CA LEU A 25 -9.60 -10.91 -33.65
C LEU A 25 -9.13 -12.36 -33.56
N ALA A 26 -10.01 -13.28 -33.15
CA ALA A 26 -9.66 -14.68 -32.98
C ALA A 26 -10.90 -15.58 -32.92
N SER A 27 -10.71 -16.88 -33.18
CA SER A 27 -11.77 -17.89 -33.09
C SER A 27 -11.25 -19.18 -32.46
N VAL A 28 -12.08 -19.79 -31.63
CA VAL A 28 -11.89 -21.16 -31.14
C VAL A 28 -13.03 -22.02 -31.70
N SER A 29 -12.67 -23.17 -32.27
CA SER A 29 -13.59 -24.14 -32.85
C SER A 29 -13.11 -25.57 -32.58
N PRO A 30 -13.93 -26.61 -32.82
CA PRO A 30 -13.47 -28.00 -32.77
C PRO A 30 -12.30 -28.29 -33.73
N THR A 31 -12.20 -27.55 -34.85
CA THR A 31 -11.10 -27.67 -35.82
C THR A 31 -9.83 -26.93 -35.39
N GLN A 32 -9.96 -25.90 -34.55
CA GLN A 32 -8.86 -25.18 -33.94
C GLN A 32 -9.12 -25.01 -32.43
N PRO A 33 -8.91 -26.08 -31.64
CA PRO A 33 -9.32 -26.10 -30.24
C PRO A 33 -8.40 -25.28 -29.35
N ASN A 34 -7.17 -24.98 -29.76
CA ASN A 34 -6.27 -24.10 -29.01
C ASN A 34 -5.53 -23.15 -29.95
N PHE A 35 -5.30 -21.92 -29.51
CA PHE A 35 -4.40 -20.99 -30.19
C PHE A 35 -3.71 -20.04 -29.20
N GLU A 36 -2.55 -19.54 -29.59
CA GLU A 36 -1.87 -18.41 -28.96
C GLU A 36 -1.34 -17.51 -30.08
N GLN A 37 -1.70 -16.23 -30.07
CA GLN A 37 -1.30 -15.29 -31.12
C GLN A 37 -1.23 -13.86 -30.59
N VAL A 38 -0.49 -13.01 -31.31
CA VAL A 38 -0.42 -11.58 -31.05
C VAL A 38 -1.08 -10.83 -32.20
N TYR A 39 -2.03 -9.96 -31.90
CA TYR A 39 -2.75 -9.17 -32.91
C TYR A 39 -2.85 -7.71 -32.46
N ASP A 40 -2.29 -6.79 -33.25
CA ASP A 40 -2.29 -5.34 -32.97
C ASP A 40 -1.74 -4.96 -31.56
N GLY A 41 -0.80 -5.76 -31.05
CA GLY A 41 -0.21 -5.61 -29.71
C GLY A 41 -1.02 -6.21 -28.56
N MET A 42 -2.12 -6.92 -28.85
CA MET A 42 -2.87 -7.72 -27.87
C MET A 42 -2.40 -9.18 -27.92
N ASN A 43 -2.16 -9.79 -26.76
CA ASN A 43 -1.89 -11.23 -26.69
C ASN A 43 -3.21 -11.97 -26.50
N LEU A 44 -3.52 -12.88 -27.43
CA LEU A 44 -4.78 -13.61 -27.51
C LEU A 44 -4.51 -15.10 -27.31
N TYR A 45 -5.29 -15.71 -26.43
CA TYR A 45 -5.21 -17.14 -26.10
C TYR A 45 -6.58 -17.76 -26.23
N GLY A 46 -6.69 -18.88 -26.93
CA GLY A 46 -7.94 -19.61 -27.10
C GLY A 46 -7.80 -21.05 -26.66
N ALA A 47 -8.84 -21.59 -26.00
CA ALA A 47 -8.92 -22.99 -25.64
C ALA A 47 -10.38 -23.49 -25.69
N LEU A 48 -10.61 -24.68 -26.24
CA LEU A 48 -11.86 -25.44 -26.19
C LEU A 48 -11.56 -26.75 -25.48
N LYS A 49 -12.05 -26.86 -24.25
CA LYS A 49 -11.87 -28.05 -23.42
C LYS A 49 -13.20 -28.42 -22.80
N ASP A 50 -13.55 -29.71 -22.86
CA ASP A 50 -14.75 -30.26 -22.22
C ASP A 50 -16.05 -29.52 -22.59
N GLY A 51 -16.17 -29.10 -23.86
CA GLY A 51 -17.33 -28.34 -24.37
C GLY A 51 -17.32 -26.85 -24.04
N GLN A 52 -16.34 -26.36 -23.29
CA GLN A 52 -16.22 -24.95 -22.91
C GLN A 52 -15.19 -24.22 -23.77
N ALA A 53 -15.64 -23.27 -24.59
CA ALA A 53 -14.77 -22.39 -25.37
C ALA A 53 -14.37 -21.16 -24.55
N THR A 54 -13.08 -20.85 -24.48
CA THR A 54 -12.52 -19.69 -23.77
C THR A 54 -11.59 -18.92 -24.70
N ILE A 55 -11.73 -17.60 -24.78
CA ILE A 55 -10.76 -16.69 -25.40
C ILE A 55 -10.32 -15.67 -24.34
N ARG A 56 -9.03 -15.60 -24.04
CA ARG A 56 -8.41 -14.61 -23.15
C ARG A 56 -7.66 -13.58 -23.98
N ILE A 57 -7.82 -12.32 -23.63
CA ILE A 57 -7.15 -11.19 -24.27
C ILE A 57 -6.33 -10.47 -23.21
N LYS A 58 -5.05 -10.21 -23.48
CA LYS A 58 -4.21 -9.33 -22.69
C LYS A 58 -4.02 -8.02 -23.44
N LEU A 59 -4.68 -6.98 -22.96
CA LEU A 59 -4.61 -5.63 -23.51
C LEU A 59 -3.35 -4.93 -22.98
N SER A 60 -2.59 -4.30 -23.89
CA SER A 60 -1.36 -3.59 -23.54
C SER A 60 -1.45 -2.08 -23.78
N LYS A 61 -2.46 -1.61 -24.52
CA LYS A 61 -2.70 -0.18 -24.80
C LYS A 61 -3.96 0.29 -24.08
N GLN A 62 -3.91 1.48 -23.48
CA GLN A 62 -5.03 2.05 -22.74
C GLN A 62 -6.26 2.34 -23.63
N THR A 63 -6.04 2.65 -24.91
CA THR A 63 -7.10 2.82 -25.92
C THR A 63 -7.88 1.54 -26.20
N ASP A 64 -7.29 0.37 -25.94
CA ASP A 64 -7.95 -0.92 -26.15
C ASP A 64 -8.82 -1.31 -24.95
N CYS A 65 -8.56 -0.74 -23.77
CA CYS A 65 -9.40 -0.94 -22.60
C CYS A 65 -10.79 -0.32 -22.82
N SER A 66 -10.88 0.86 -23.42
CA SER A 66 -12.16 1.54 -23.68
C SER A 66 -12.89 1.06 -24.95
N ALA A 67 -12.44 -0.02 -25.59
CA ALA A 67 -13.02 -0.52 -26.84
C ALA A 67 -14.21 -1.47 -26.59
N ASN A 68 -15.14 -1.51 -27.55
CA ASN A 68 -16.25 -2.46 -27.55
C ASN A 68 -15.81 -3.79 -28.20
N TYR A 69 -15.89 -4.87 -27.44
CA TYR A 69 -15.64 -6.23 -27.93
C TYR A 69 -16.97 -6.96 -28.12
N VAL A 70 -17.03 -7.85 -29.09
CA VAL A 70 -18.19 -8.69 -29.36
C VAL A 70 -17.73 -10.14 -29.40
N CYS A 71 -18.34 -10.97 -28.57
CA CYS A 71 -18.16 -12.41 -28.62
C CYS A 71 -19.38 -13.04 -29.28
N GLU A 72 -19.15 -13.84 -30.32
CA GLU A 72 -20.18 -14.63 -30.98
C GLU A 72 -19.94 -16.12 -30.75
N LEU A 73 -20.95 -16.78 -30.20
CA LEU A 73 -21.03 -18.22 -30.13
C LEU A 73 -21.94 -18.71 -31.25
N ARG A 74 -21.40 -19.56 -32.11
CA ARG A 74 -22.17 -20.25 -33.14
C ARG A 74 -22.34 -21.70 -32.73
N GLU A 75 -23.58 -22.13 -32.65
CA GLU A 75 -23.99 -23.49 -32.32
C GLU A 75 -24.92 -24.01 -33.42
N THR A 76 -25.02 -25.32 -33.55
CA THR A 76 -25.97 -25.96 -34.46
C THR A 76 -26.94 -26.75 -33.61
N ASP A 77 -28.23 -26.46 -33.73
CA ASP A 77 -29.25 -27.20 -32.98
C ASP A 77 -29.41 -28.63 -33.51
N ALA A 78 -30.20 -29.45 -32.81
CA ALA A 78 -30.47 -30.84 -33.18
C ALA A 78 -31.16 -31.01 -34.55
N SER A 79 -31.68 -29.93 -35.15
CA SER A 79 -32.29 -29.91 -36.48
C SER A 79 -31.32 -29.48 -37.59
N GLY A 80 -30.06 -29.18 -37.26
CA GLY A 80 -29.06 -28.70 -38.20
C GLY A 80 -29.12 -27.20 -38.46
N LYS A 81 -29.91 -26.43 -37.69
CA LYS A 81 -30.05 -24.99 -37.87
C LYS A 81 -28.98 -24.26 -37.04
N GLU A 82 -28.26 -23.34 -37.67
CA GLU A 82 -27.29 -22.49 -36.98
C GLU A 82 -27.99 -21.48 -36.06
N MET A 83 -27.57 -21.44 -34.82
CA MET A 83 -27.91 -20.42 -33.83
C MET A 83 -26.67 -19.60 -33.52
N ILE A 84 -26.81 -18.28 -33.57
CA ILE A 84 -25.74 -17.34 -33.24
C ILE A 84 -26.17 -16.56 -32.00
N THR A 85 -25.42 -16.72 -30.92
CA THR A 85 -25.57 -15.92 -29.70
C THR A 85 -24.45 -14.91 -29.66
N SER A 86 -24.78 -13.62 -29.55
CA SER A 86 -23.80 -12.54 -29.46
C SER A 86 -23.84 -11.87 -28.09
N THR A 87 -22.68 -11.51 -27.56
CA THR A 87 -22.55 -10.77 -26.31
C THR A 87 -21.53 -9.66 -26.50
N ARG A 88 -21.91 -8.43 -26.11
CA ARG A 88 -21.03 -7.26 -26.16
C ARG A 88 -20.35 -7.07 -24.80
N LEU A 89 -19.07 -6.72 -24.83
CA LEU A 89 -18.23 -6.52 -23.65
C LEU A 89 -17.59 -5.12 -23.75
N VAL A 90 -17.90 -4.27 -22.79
CA VAL A 90 -17.45 -2.88 -22.71
C VAL A 90 -16.84 -2.67 -21.33
N GLN A 91 -15.60 -2.17 -21.26
CA GLN A 91 -14.98 -1.82 -20.00
C GLN A 91 -15.27 -0.34 -19.71
N LEU A 92 -16.01 -0.07 -18.63
CA LEU A 92 -16.28 1.29 -18.17
C LEU A 92 -15.00 1.88 -17.56
N THR A 93 -14.60 3.08 -18.00
CA THR A 93 -13.45 3.81 -17.44
C THR A 93 -13.76 4.35 -16.05
N SER A 94 -12.77 4.36 -15.16
CA SER A 94 -12.90 4.48 -13.70
C SER A 94 -13.25 5.87 -13.13
N ASP A 95 -13.93 6.75 -13.87
CA ASP A 95 -14.38 8.05 -13.35
C ASP A 95 -15.86 8.10 -12.98
N SER A 96 -16.54 6.95 -12.99
CA SER A 96 -17.84 6.80 -12.35
C SER A 96 -17.93 5.39 -11.75
N VAL A 97 -17.47 5.25 -10.51
CA VAL A 97 -17.87 4.14 -9.64
C VAL A 97 -19.23 4.53 -9.05
N PRO A 98 -20.34 3.87 -9.38
CA PRO A 98 -21.50 3.87 -8.49
C PRO A 98 -21.11 2.96 -7.33
N SER A 99 -21.06 3.54 -6.13
CA SER A 99 -21.16 2.78 -4.90
C SER A 99 -22.46 2.00 -4.88
N GLU A 100 -22.40 0.78 -4.36
CA GLU A 100 -23.51 -0.16 -4.09
C GLU A 100 -23.92 -1.07 -5.26
N PHE A 101 -24.02 -2.36 -4.92
CA PHE A 101 -24.79 -3.36 -5.66
C PHE A 101 -26.17 -2.76 -5.98
N ASP A 102 -26.51 -2.56 -7.25
CA ASP A 102 -27.83 -2.06 -7.63
C ASP A 102 -28.90 -3.13 -7.35
N PRO A 103 -29.81 -2.92 -6.38
CA PRO A 103 -30.90 -3.85 -6.10
C PRO A 103 -31.90 -3.93 -7.27
N SER A 104 -31.84 -3.01 -8.24
CA SER A 104 -32.87 -2.81 -9.28
C SER A 104 -33.08 -3.99 -10.21
N ILE A 105 -32.10 -4.89 -10.43
CA ILE A 105 -32.28 -6.05 -11.32
C ILE A 105 -33.09 -7.15 -10.64
N SER A 106 -32.78 -7.44 -9.37
CA SER A 106 -33.60 -8.31 -8.51
C SER A 106 -34.99 -7.70 -8.28
N THR A 107 -35.03 -6.38 -8.04
CA THR A 107 -36.28 -5.63 -7.85
C THR A 107 -37.12 -5.58 -9.13
N SER A 108 -36.52 -5.50 -10.32
CA SER A 108 -37.20 -5.51 -11.63
C SER A 108 -37.88 -6.85 -11.91
N ILE A 109 -37.20 -7.96 -11.62
CA ILE A 109 -37.76 -9.30 -11.77
C ILE A 109 -38.84 -9.54 -10.71
N LEU A 110 -38.60 -9.15 -9.45
CA LEU A 110 -39.59 -9.22 -8.37
C LEU A 110 -40.82 -8.33 -8.63
N MET A 111 -40.66 -7.12 -9.17
CA MET A 111 -41.76 -6.24 -9.57
C MET A 111 -42.57 -6.82 -10.73
N ARG A 112 -41.92 -7.44 -11.72
CA ARG A 112 -42.62 -8.11 -12.82
C ARG A 112 -43.38 -9.35 -12.36
N LEU A 113 -42.80 -10.13 -11.43
CA LEU A 113 -43.44 -11.30 -10.84
C LEU A 113 -44.62 -10.90 -9.94
N SER A 114 -44.44 -9.89 -9.08
CA SER A 114 -45.48 -9.30 -8.24
C SER A 114 -46.64 -8.75 -9.07
N SER A 115 -46.33 -8.02 -10.14
CA SER A 115 -47.33 -7.49 -11.08
C SER A 115 -48.08 -8.60 -11.84
N PHE A 116 -47.44 -9.74 -12.10
CA PHE A 116 -48.11 -10.91 -12.67
C PHE A 116 -49.01 -11.60 -11.65
N MET A 117 -48.56 -11.78 -10.41
CA MET A 117 -49.35 -12.39 -9.33
C MET A 117 -50.60 -11.56 -9.00
N GLU A 118 -50.49 -10.23 -8.92
CA GLU A 118 -51.66 -9.35 -8.73
C GLU A 118 -52.68 -9.50 -9.86
N ARG A 119 -52.25 -9.52 -11.13
CA ARG A 119 -53.16 -9.73 -12.26
C ARG A 119 -53.80 -11.12 -12.26
N PHE A 120 -53.10 -12.12 -11.71
CA PHE A 120 -53.61 -13.47 -11.61
C PHE A 120 -54.65 -13.59 -10.48
N ASP A 121 -54.41 -13.00 -9.32
CA ASP A 121 -55.36 -12.93 -8.20
C ASP A 121 -56.66 -12.24 -8.61
N VAL A 122 -56.58 -11.09 -9.32
CA VAL A 122 -57.78 -10.40 -9.83
C VAL A 122 -58.58 -11.30 -10.79
N LYS A 123 -57.92 -12.08 -11.64
CA LYS A 123 -58.61 -13.03 -12.54
C LYS A 123 -59.23 -14.20 -11.78
N MET A 124 -58.60 -14.65 -10.69
CA MET A 124 -59.15 -15.68 -9.81
C MET A 124 -60.38 -15.18 -9.06
N GLU A 125 -60.35 -13.94 -8.57
CA GLU A 125 -61.48 -13.30 -7.90
C GLU A 125 -62.68 -13.13 -8.85
N ILE A 126 -62.43 -12.67 -10.09
CA ILE A 126 -63.47 -12.61 -11.14
C ILE A 126 -64.04 -14.00 -11.46
N MET A 127 -63.21 -15.05 -11.44
CA MET A 127 -63.65 -16.42 -11.71
C MET A 127 -64.48 -16.99 -10.56
N ASP A 128 -64.10 -16.69 -9.31
CA ASP A 128 -64.84 -17.07 -8.10
C ASP A 128 -66.19 -16.34 -8.02
N ASP A 129 -66.23 -15.05 -8.36
CA ASP A 129 -67.47 -14.28 -8.43
C ASP A 129 -68.41 -14.81 -9.51
N ARG A 130 -67.89 -15.15 -10.70
CA ARG A 130 -68.69 -15.82 -11.74
C ARG A 130 -69.19 -17.19 -11.31
N TYR A 131 -68.39 -17.94 -10.55
CA TYR A 131 -68.82 -19.23 -9.99
C TYR A 131 -69.93 -19.04 -8.94
N LYS A 132 -69.81 -18.03 -8.08
CA LYS A 132 -70.84 -17.66 -7.10
C LYS A 132 -72.14 -17.21 -7.78
N GLU A 133 -72.06 -16.40 -8.84
CA GLU A 133 -73.22 -16.01 -9.65
C GLU A 133 -73.88 -17.23 -10.29
N LEU A 134 -73.12 -18.12 -10.94
CA LEU A 134 -73.66 -19.32 -11.57
C LEU A 134 -74.32 -20.25 -10.54
N LYS A 135 -73.73 -20.38 -9.35
CA LYS A 135 -74.30 -21.14 -8.23
C LYS A 135 -75.59 -20.51 -7.71
N LYS A 136 -75.63 -19.18 -7.62
CA LYS A 136 -76.82 -18.42 -7.23
C LYS A 136 -77.95 -18.64 -8.25
N ASP A 137 -77.68 -18.49 -9.53
CA ASP A 137 -78.65 -18.71 -10.62
C ASP A 137 -79.21 -20.13 -10.58
N PHE A 138 -78.36 -21.13 -10.31
CA PHE A 138 -78.79 -22.52 -10.17
C PHE A 138 -79.72 -22.73 -8.96
N ILE A 139 -79.41 -22.11 -7.81
CA ILE A 139 -80.26 -22.17 -6.61
C ILE A 139 -81.60 -21.45 -6.86
N GLU A 140 -81.57 -20.32 -7.57
CA GLU A 140 -82.74 -19.53 -7.91
C GLU A 140 -83.66 -20.27 -8.88
N HIS A 141 -83.11 -20.88 -9.93
CA HIS A 141 -83.87 -21.77 -10.83
C HIS A 141 -84.44 -22.99 -10.10
N LYS A 142 -83.68 -23.61 -9.19
CA LYS A 142 -84.20 -24.71 -8.36
C LYS A 142 -85.39 -24.25 -7.53
N LYS A 143 -85.31 -23.06 -6.92
CA LYS A 143 -86.40 -22.48 -6.13
C LYS A 143 -87.62 -22.18 -7.00
N GLU A 144 -87.43 -21.56 -8.17
CA GLU A 144 -88.54 -21.25 -9.08
C GLU A 144 -89.28 -22.51 -9.56
N ILE A 145 -88.54 -23.60 -9.78
CA ILE A 145 -89.13 -24.90 -10.12
C ILE A 145 -89.92 -25.47 -8.93
N MET A 146 -89.38 -25.43 -7.71
CA MET A 146 -90.09 -25.88 -6.50
C MET A 146 -91.36 -25.06 -6.25
N ASP A 147 -91.30 -23.73 -6.37
CA ASP A 147 -92.47 -22.85 -6.20
C ASP A 147 -93.55 -23.16 -7.27
N LYS A 148 -93.15 -23.52 -8.49
CA LYS A 148 -94.09 -23.97 -9.54
C LYS A 148 -94.71 -25.33 -9.21
N ILE A 149 -93.97 -26.25 -8.60
CA ILE A 149 -94.49 -27.55 -8.14
C ILE A 149 -95.52 -27.32 -7.02
N ASP A 150 -95.19 -26.51 -6.02
CA ASP A 150 -96.11 -26.19 -4.92
C ASP A 150 -97.39 -25.51 -5.45
N SER A 151 -97.25 -24.57 -6.41
CA SER A 151 -98.41 -23.94 -7.07
C SER A 151 -99.27 -24.93 -7.87
N LEU A 152 -98.65 -25.92 -8.50
CA LEU A 152 -99.36 -26.99 -9.20
C LEU A 152 -100.09 -27.92 -8.23
N GLU A 153 -99.47 -28.25 -7.10
CA GLU A 153 -100.05 -29.04 -6.03
C GLU A 153 -101.25 -28.33 -5.40
N ASP A 154 -101.13 -27.04 -5.10
CA ASP A 154 -102.23 -26.20 -4.61
C ASP A 154 -103.39 -26.09 -5.61
N LYS A 155 -103.09 -25.90 -6.91
CA LYS A 155 -104.11 -25.86 -7.96
C LYS A 155 -104.82 -27.21 -8.12
N SER A 156 -104.07 -28.30 -7.95
CA SER A 156 -104.60 -29.67 -7.97
C SER A 156 -105.54 -29.89 -6.79
N LEU A 157 -105.11 -29.56 -5.57
CA LEU A 157 -105.91 -29.61 -4.34
C LEU A 157 -107.17 -28.73 -4.43
N ALA A 158 -107.07 -27.53 -4.99
CA ALA A 158 -108.21 -26.64 -5.19
C ALA A 158 -109.24 -27.24 -6.16
N ARG A 159 -108.78 -27.89 -7.25
CA ARG A 159 -109.66 -28.62 -8.17
C ARG A 159 -110.29 -29.83 -7.51
N PHE A 160 -109.57 -30.56 -6.65
CA PHE A 160 -110.14 -31.67 -5.88
C PHE A 160 -111.26 -31.20 -4.96
N ARG A 161 -111.08 -30.09 -4.23
CA ARG A 161 -112.15 -29.52 -3.40
C ARG A 161 -113.36 -29.06 -4.21
N ASP A 162 -113.16 -28.41 -5.36
CA ASP A 162 -114.26 -28.04 -6.27
C ASP A 162 -115.00 -29.28 -6.80
N ILE A 163 -114.29 -30.39 -7.02
CA ILE A 163 -114.90 -31.68 -7.38
C ILE A 163 -115.68 -32.26 -6.19
N GLU A 164 -115.12 -32.27 -4.99
CA GLU A 164 -115.81 -32.70 -3.76
C GLU A 164 -117.09 -31.88 -3.52
N ASP A 165 -117.02 -30.56 -3.64
CA ASP A 165 -118.17 -29.66 -3.50
C ASP A 165 -119.25 -29.96 -4.56
N LYS A 166 -118.83 -30.22 -5.81
CA LYS A 166 -119.74 -30.63 -6.89
C LYS A 166 -120.36 -32.00 -6.63
N ILE A 167 -119.60 -32.96 -6.11
CA ILE A 167 -120.12 -34.27 -5.70
C ILE A 167 -121.14 -34.08 -4.57
N CYS A 168 -120.83 -33.27 -3.56
CA CYS A 168 -121.72 -32.96 -2.45
C CYS A 168 -123.03 -32.29 -2.93
N HIS A 169 -122.94 -31.39 -3.91
CA HIS A 169 -124.11 -30.78 -4.56
C HIS A 169 -124.93 -31.79 -5.38
N ILE A 170 -124.27 -32.73 -6.05
CA ILE A 170 -124.92 -33.82 -6.79
C ILE A 170 -125.60 -34.80 -5.83
N GLU A 171 -124.94 -35.17 -4.72
CA GLU A 171 -125.48 -36.01 -3.65
C GLU A 171 -126.69 -35.37 -2.98
N SER A 172 -126.62 -34.06 -2.69
CA SER A 172 -127.75 -33.28 -2.17
C SER A 172 -128.94 -33.25 -3.15
N LYS A 173 -128.68 -33.10 -4.45
CA LYS A 173 -129.72 -33.18 -5.49
C LYS A 173 -130.28 -34.59 -5.67
N LEU A 174 -129.46 -35.63 -5.51
CA LEU A 174 -129.89 -37.04 -5.52
C LEU A 174 -130.82 -37.35 -4.35
N PHE A 175 -130.53 -36.80 -3.16
CA PHE A 175 -131.36 -36.96 -1.96
C PHE A 175 -132.73 -36.28 -2.06
N ALA A 176 -132.86 -35.28 -2.94
CA ALA A 176 -134.10 -34.51 -3.14
C ALA A 176 -135.06 -35.08 -4.21
N ILE A 177 -134.72 -36.19 -4.88
CA ILE A 177 -135.55 -36.78 -5.95
C ILE A 177 -136.33 -37.98 -5.39
N ASP A 178 -137.63 -37.80 -5.18
CA ASP A 178 -138.63 -38.85 -4.88
C ASP A 178 -139.35 -39.27 -6.18
N SER A 179 -138.92 -40.40 -6.77
CA SER A 179 -139.66 -41.29 -7.70
C SER A 179 -138.68 -42.19 -8.49
N ASP A 180 -138.77 -43.51 -8.26
CA ASP A 180 -137.86 -44.56 -8.77
C ASP A 180 -137.74 -44.67 -10.31
N ALA A 181 -138.63 -44.06 -11.10
CA ALA A 181 -138.66 -44.29 -12.56
C ALA A 181 -137.82 -43.28 -13.38
N ILE A 182 -137.39 -42.17 -12.79
CA ILE A 182 -136.52 -41.17 -13.45
C ILE A 182 -135.04 -41.38 -13.07
N GLN A 183 -134.77 -42.13 -12.00
CA GLN A 183 -133.43 -42.37 -11.46
C GLN A 183 -132.49 -43.04 -12.46
N ASP A 184 -132.90 -44.06 -13.21
CA ASP A 184 -131.94 -44.87 -13.98
C ASP A 184 -131.34 -44.12 -15.20
N LYS A 185 -132.14 -43.33 -15.93
CA LYS A 185 -131.62 -42.55 -17.09
C LYS A 185 -130.79 -41.35 -16.65
N VAL A 186 -131.20 -40.67 -15.58
CA VAL A 186 -130.47 -39.53 -15.00
C VAL A 186 -129.19 -40.01 -14.33
N LEU A 187 -129.24 -41.10 -13.54
CA LEU A 187 -128.10 -41.72 -12.90
C LEU A 187 -127.10 -42.22 -13.94
N ARG A 188 -127.51 -42.94 -15.00
CA ARG A 188 -126.58 -43.34 -16.07
C ARG A 188 -125.93 -42.16 -16.78
N THR A 189 -126.67 -41.07 -17.00
CA THR A 189 -126.13 -39.86 -17.64
C THR A 189 -125.13 -39.15 -16.73
N ILE A 190 -125.45 -39.04 -15.43
CA ILE A 190 -124.56 -38.46 -14.41
C ILE A 190 -123.32 -39.34 -14.22
N THR A 191 -123.48 -40.66 -14.03
CA THR A 191 -122.38 -41.62 -13.91
C THR A 191 -121.50 -41.59 -15.16
N SER A 192 -122.07 -41.50 -16.36
CA SER A 192 -121.30 -41.38 -17.61
C SER A 192 -120.52 -40.06 -17.70
N GLN A 193 -121.11 -38.95 -17.28
CA GLN A 193 -120.41 -37.66 -17.23
C GLN A 193 -119.30 -37.66 -16.18
N ILE A 194 -119.57 -38.18 -14.99
CA ILE A 194 -118.59 -38.36 -13.92
C ILE A 194 -117.43 -39.24 -14.40
N ASP A 195 -117.71 -40.40 -15.01
CA ASP A 195 -116.69 -41.31 -15.53
C ASP A 195 -115.86 -40.66 -16.65
N THR A 196 -116.49 -39.84 -17.50
CA THR A 196 -115.79 -39.07 -18.54
C THR A 196 -114.88 -37.98 -17.94
N TYR A 197 -115.34 -37.29 -16.89
CA TYR A 197 -114.54 -36.30 -16.17
C TYR A 197 -113.39 -36.94 -15.40
N PHE A 198 -113.64 -38.04 -14.70
CA PHE A 198 -112.61 -38.81 -14.00
C PHE A 198 -111.55 -39.34 -14.95
N LYS A 199 -111.94 -39.88 -16.11
CA LYS A 199 -110.99 -40.30 -17.15
C LYS A 199 -110.13 -39.13 -17.61
N LYS A 200 -110.71 -37.97 -17.92
CA LYS A 200 -109.93 -36.79 -18.33
C LYS A 200 -108.97 -36.31 -17.24
N VAL A 201 -109.42 -36.30 -15.98
CA VAL A 201 -108.58 -35.94 -14.83
C VAL A 201 -107.45 -36.94 -14.65
N LEU A 202 -107.74 -38.24 -14.70
CA LEU A 202 -106.76 -39.32 -14.59
C LEU A 202 -105.71 -39.22 -15.70
N THR A 203 -106.13 -39.04 -16.97
CA THR A 203 -105.17 -38.86 -18.08
C THR A 203 -104.32 -37.60 -17.90
N SER A 204 -104.89 -36.51 -17.36
CA SER A 204 -104.13 -35.30 -17.05
C SER A 204 -103.13 -35.51 -15.91
N PHE A 205 -103.47 -36.31 -14.90
CA PHE A 205 -102.56 -36.70 -13.82
C PHE A 205 -101.44 -37.59 -14.35
N GLU A 206 -101.75 -38.61 -15.14
CA GLU A 206 -100.75 -39.49 -15.75
C GLU A 206 -99.79 -38.73 -16.67
N LEU A 207 -100.29 -37.77 -17.46
CA LEU A 207 -99.46 -36.87 -18.27
C LEU A 207 -98.58 -35.96 -17.40
N THR A 208 -99.12 -35.45 -16.29
CA THR A 208 -98.38 -34.59 -15.36
C THR A 208 -97.31 -35.37 -14.60
N ASP A 209 -97.62 -36.57 -14.11
CA ASP A 209 -96.69 -37.49 -13.45
C ASP A 209 -95.58 -37.94 -14.39
N GLY A 210 -95.92 -38.29 -15.64
CA GLY A 210 -94.94 -38.58 -16.69
C GLY A 210 -94.03 -37.39 -16.99
N THR A 211 -94.56 -36.17 -16.97
CA THR A 211 -93.76 -34.94 -17.13
C THR A 211 -92.89 -34.67 -15.92
N LEU A 212 -93.40 -34.90 -14.71
CA LEU A 212 -92.67 -34.72 -13.45
C LEU A 212 -91.49 -35.70 -13.34
N ASN A 213 -91.72 -36.99 -13.64
CA ASN A 213 -90.69 -38.02 -13.66
C ASN A 213 -89.60 -37.72 -14.70
N ARG A 214 -89.98 -37.29 -15.91
CA ARG A 214 -89.01 -36.88 -16.94
C ARG A 214 -88.21 -35.65 -16.51
N THR A 215 -88.82 -34.72 -15.78
CA THR A 215 -88.14 -33.53 -15.24
C THR A 215 -87.18 -33.92 -14.10
N ALA A 216 -87.55 -34.87 -13.25
CA ALA A 216 -86.70 -35.41 -12.19
C ALA A 216 -85.48 -36.16 -12.75
N ASP A 217 -85.65 -36.92 -13.83
CA ASP A 217 -84.55 -37.57 -14.56
C ASP A 217 -83.57 -36.54 -15.17
N ILE A 218 -84.11 -35.49 -15.80
CA ILE A 218 -83.30 -34.38 -16.33
C ILE A 218 -82.52 -33.69 -15.19
N PHE A 219 -83.17 -33.43 -14.05
CA PHE A 219 -82.52 -32.80 -12.90
C PHE A 219 -81.41 -33.69 -12.32
N SER A 220 -81.64 -34.99 -12.24
CA SER A 220 -80.65 -35.97 -11.79
C SER A 220 -79.45 -36.05 -12.74
N SER A 221 -79.70 -36.04 -14.06
CA SER A 221 -78.64 -36.00 -15.08
C SER A 221 -77.85 -34.69 -15.05
N LEU A 222 -78.52 -33.54 -14.91
CA LEU A 222 -77.87 -32.23 -14.78
C LEU A 222 -77.05 -32.13 -13.49
N SER A 223 -77.54 -32.67 -12.37
CA SER A 223 -76.83 -32.74 -11.09
C SER A 223 -75.55 -33.59 -11.20
N TYR A 224 -75.65 -34.75 -11.86
CA TYR A 224 -74.50 -35.61 -12.14
C TYR A 224 -73.48 -34.92 -13.06
N ASN A 225 -73.93 -34.30 -14.15
CA ASN A 225 -73.03 -33.59 -15.06
C ASN A 225 -72.37 -32.39 -14.38
N ASN A 226 -73.09 -31.66 -13.51
CA ASN A 226 -72.53 -30.56 -12.73
C ASN A 226 -71.45 -31.06 -11.76
N THR A 227 -71.70 -32.17 -11.04
CA THR A 227 -70.69 -32.75 -10.12
C THR A 227 -69.45 -33.25 -10.87
N VAL A 228 -69.61 -33.91 -12.02
CA VAL A 228 -68.50 -34.32 -12.89
C VAL A 228 -67.73 -33.10 -13.42
N PHE A 229 -68.42 -32.07 -13.89
CA PHE A 229 -67.82 -30.83 -14.37
C PHE A 229 -67.03 -30.12 -13.27
N GLN A 230 -67.59 -29.96 -12.07
CA GLN A 230 -66.91 -29.42 -10.90
C GLN A 230 -65.67 -30.22 -10.52
N SER A 231 -65.78 -31.57 -10.46
CA SER A 231 -64.63 -32.43 -10.14
C SER A 231 -63.50 -32.32 -11.17
N THR A 232 -63.85 -32.17 -12.45
CA THR A 232 -62.90 -32.04 -13.56
C THR A 232 -62.19 -30.69 -13.52
N ILE A 233 -62.93 -29.60 -13.30
CA ILE A 233 -62.35 -28.26 -13.13
C ILE A 233 -61.43 -28.23 -11.92
N MET A 234 -61.87 -28.75 -10.76
CA MET A 234 -61.06 -28.75 -9.54
C MET A 234 -59.79 -29.60 -9.68
N LYS A 235 -59.87 -30.73 -10.38
CA LYS A 235 -58.70 -31.57 -10.67
C LYS A 235 -57.72 -30.87 -11.61
N ASN A 236 -58.22 -30.23 -12.67
CA ASN A 236 -57.37 -29.46 -13.60
C ASN A 236 -56.72 -28.26 -12.91
N TYR A 237 -57.46 -27.58 -12.04
CA TYR A 237 -56.94 -26.47 -11.23
C TYR A 237 -55.84 -26.95 -10.27
N GLN A 238 -56.06 -28.05 -9.54
CA GLN A 238 -55.03 -28.63 -8.67
C GLN A 238 -53.80 -29.10 -9.44
N ASN A 239 -53.98 -29.73 -10.60
CA ASN A 239 -52.86 -30.12 -11.47
C ASN A 239 -52.08 -28.89 -11.96
N PHE A 240 -52.78 -27.82 -12.33
CA PHE A 240 -52.16 -26.55 -12.72
C PHE A 240 -51.35 -25.97 -11.56
N LEU A 241 -51.94 -25.85 -10.36
CA LEU A 241 -51.26 -25.36 -9.17
C LEU A 241 -50.03 -26.21 -8.84
N ASN A 242 -50.14 -27.53 -8.84
CA ASN A 242 -49.00 -28.42 -8.58
C ASN A 242 -47.86 -28.24 -9.59
N ASN A 243 -48.19 -28.07 -10.88
CA ASN A 243 -47.18 -27.80 -11.90
C ASN A 243 -46.50 -26.44 -11.70
N VAL A 244 -47.27 -25.41 -11.34
CA VAL A 244 -46.76 -24.07 -11.05
C VAL A 244 -45.85 -24.08 -9.81
N THR A 245 -46.29 -24.70 -8.71
CA THR A 245 -45.49 -24.85 -7.48
C THR A 245 -44.18 -25.59 -7.76
N ARG A 246 -44.23 -26.71 -8.50
CA ARG A 246 -43.03 -27.45 -8.88
C ARG A 246 -42.08 -26.63 -9.75
N GLY A 247 -42.61 -25.81 -10.66
CA GLY A 247 -41.83 -24.88 -11.46
C GLY A 247 -41.15 -23.81 -10.60
N MET A 248 -41.87 -23.27 -9.60
CA MET A 248 -41.31 -22.32 -8.64
C MET A 248 -40.22 -22.94 -7.76
N ASP A 249 -40.39 -24.16 -7.26
CA ASP A 249 -39.37 -24.84 -6.45
C ASP A 249 -38.06 -25.04 -7.23
N VAL A 250 -38.15 -25.42 -8.50
CA VAL A 250 -36.99 -25.54 -9.39
C VAL A 250 -36.31 -24.18 -9.58
N LEU A 251 -37.09 -23.11 -9.81
CA LEU A 251 -36.56 -21.75 -9.94
C LEU A 251 -35.87 -21.28 -8.65
N PHE A 252 -36.47 -21.52 -7.48
CA PHE A 252 -35.86 -21.18 -6.19
C PHE A 252 -34.57 -21.94 -5.94
N THR A 253 -34.56 -23.24 -6.25
CA THR A 253 -33.36 -24.09 -6.10
C THR A 253 -32.24 -23.62 -7.02
N ASN A 254 -32.54 -23.33 -8.29
CA ASN A 254 -31.54 -22.80 -9.22
C ASN A 254 -31.01 -21.44 -8.77
N ASN A 255 -31.89 -20.55 -8.29
CA ASN A 255 -31.49 -19.23 -7.83
C ASN A 255 -30.60 -19.31 -6.58
N ARG A 256 -30.92 -20.23 -5.65
CA ARG A 256 -30.07 -20.53 -4.49
C ARG A 256 -28.71 -21.06 -4.92
N ASN A 257 -28.65 -22.04 -5.84
CA ASN A 257 -27.39 -22.57 -6.35
C ASN A 257 -26.55 -21.49 -7.05
N ILE A 258 -27.17 -20.58 -7.80
CA ILE A 258 -26.48 -19.44 -8.42
C ILE A 258 -25.90 -18.52 -7.32
N THR A 259 -26.69 -18.22 -6.30
CA THR A 259 -26.28 -17.37 -5.18
C THR A 259 -25.09 -17.99 -4.42
N ASP A 260 -25.20 -19.28 -4.06
CA ASP A 260 -24.14 -20.02 -3.35
C ASP A 260 -22.86 -20.11 -4.19
N THR A 261 -23.00 -20.32 -5.51
CA THR A 261 -21.85 -20.34 -6.44
C THR A 261 -21.19 -18.97 -6.54
N MET A 262 -21.99 -17.90 -6.62
CA MET A 262 -21.48 -16.53 -6.62
C MET A 262 -20.74 -16.22 -5.33
N GLU A 263 -21.33 -16.54 -4.17
CA GLU A 263 -20.71 -16.29 -2.86
C GLU A 263 -19.38 -17.04 -2.72
N THR A 264 -19.34 -18.31 -3.12
CA THR A 264 -18.11 -19.12 -3.14
C THR A 264 -17.05 -18.48 -4.05
N ASN A 265 -17.41 -18.10 -5.28
CA ASN A 265 -16.49 -17.45 -6.21
C ASN A 265 -15.98 -16.10 -5.68
N PHE A 266 -16.83 -15.32 -4.99
CA PHE A 266 -16.43 -14.06 -4.36
C PHE A 266 -15.45 -14.29 -3.20
N ILE A 267 -15.67 -15.31 -2.39
CA ILE A 267 -14.74 -15.68 -1.30
C ILE A 267 -13.38 -16.06 -1.90
N THR A 268 -13.34 -16.96 -2.89
CA THR A 268 -12.09 -17.36 -3.55
C THR A 268 -11.39 -16.19 -4.21
N PHE A 269 -12.13 -15.34 -4.94
CA PHE A 269 -11.57 -14.14 -5.57
C PHE A 269 -10.99 -13.16 -4.55
N LYS A 270 -11.65 -12.98 -3.40
CA LYS A 270 -11.15 -12.14 -2.31
C LYS A 270 -9.86 -12.70 -1.73
N GLU A 271 -9.77 -14.01 -1.53
CA GLU A 271 -8.55 -14.68 -1.06
C GLU A 271 -7.39 -14.53 -2.06
N ASP A 272 -7.65 -14.71 -3.36
CA ASP A 272 -6.65 -14.53 -4.43
C ASP A 272 -6.12 -13.08 -4.50
N ILE A 273 -7.01 -12.10 -4.38
CA ILE A 273 -6.64 -10.68 -4.29
C ILE A 273 -5.75 -10.45 -3.07
N ASN A 274 -6.14 -10.96 -1.91
CA ASN A 274 -5.41 -10.75 -0.67
C ASN A 274 -4.03 -11.40 -0.71
N PHE A 275 -3.93 -12.61 -1.27
CA PHE A 275 -2.66 -13.30 -1.50
C PHE A 275 -1.77 -12.50 -2.46
N SER A 276 -2.32 -12.02 -3.58
CA SER A 276 -1.60 -11.20 -4.56
C SER A 276 -1.06 -9.91 -3.94
N TRP A 277 -1.85 -9.23 -3.10
CA TRP A 277 -1.42 -8.04 -2.37
C TRP A 277 -0.28 -8.33 -1.39
N GLN A 278 -0.36 -9.40 -0.60
CA GLN A 278 0.71 -9.81 0.30
C GLN A 278 2.02 -10.10 -0.46
N GLN A 279 1.94 -10.78 -1.60
CA GLN A 279 3.11 -11.03 -2.45
C GLN A 279 3.70 -9.74 -3.03
N LEU A 280 2.85 -8.79 -3.45
CA LEU A 280 3.29 -7.50 -3.93
C LEU A 280 4.00 -6.71 -2.82
N GLU A 281 3.46 -6.70 -1.60
CA GLU A 281 4.08 -6.04 -0.45
C GLU A 281 5.44 -6.65 -0.11
N LEU A 282 5.54 -7.99 -0.05
CA LEU A 282 6.81 -8.69 0.19
C LEU A 282 7.86 -8.39 -0.89
N ASN A 283 7.46 -8.43 -2.17
CA ASN A 283 8.36 -8.14 -3.29
C ASN A 283 8.80 -6.66 -3.29
N THR A 284 7.88 -5.74 -2.98
CA THR A 284 8.18 -4.30 -2.89
C THR A 284 9.13 -4.04 -1.73
N ASN A 285 8.87 -4.59 -0.55
CA ASN A 285 9.73 -4.45 0.63
C ASN A 285 11.12 -5.05 0.37
N ALA A 286 11.21 -6.23 -0.24
CA ALA A 286 12.49 -6.83 -0.61
C ALA A 286 13.28 -5.96 -1.61
N SER A 287 12.60 -5.41 -2.62
CA SER A 287 13.21 -4.50 -3.61
C SER A 287 13.67 -3.18 -2.95
N VAL A 288 12.85 -2.62 -2.05
CA VAL A 288 13.18 -1.42 -1.27
C VAL A 288 14.37 -1.68 -0.36
N SER A 289 14.41 -2.78 0.38
CA SER A 289 15.56 -3.15 1.22
C SER A 289 16.83 -3.35 0.41
N LYS A 290 16.75 -4.02 -0.76
CA LYS A 290 17.92 -4.19 -1.65
C LYS A 290 18.44 -2.85 -2.17
N THR A 291 17.54 -1.96 -2.55
CA THR A 291 17.88 -0.60 -3.00
C THR A 291 18.48 0.22 -1.86
N LEU A 292 17.89 0.16 -0.66
CA LEU A 292 18.37 0.85 0.53
C LEU A 292 19.77 0.38 0.93
N ASN A 293 20.02 -0.93 0.96
CA ASN A 293 21.34 -1.48 1.26
C ASN A 293 22.39 -1.07 0.22
N SER A 294 22.00 -1.02 -1.06
CA SER A 294 22.89 -0.55 -2.14
C SER A 294 23.21 0.95 -1.98
N LEU A 295 22.21 1.77 -1.64
CA LEU A 295 22.41 3.20 -1.37
C LEU A 295 23.25 3.44 -0.12
N GLN A 296 23.06 2.65 0.94
CA GLN A 296 23.89 2.71 2.15
C GLN A 296 25.34 2.36 1.84
N TYR A 297 25.59 1.32 1.05
CA TYR A 297 26.94 0.94 0.60
C TYR A 297 27.59 2.05 -0.23
N ILE A 298 26.87 2.61 -1.21
CA ILE A 298 27.35 3.75 -2.01
C ILE A 298 27.62 4.97 -1.12
N THR A 299 26.78 5.23 -0.13
CA THR A 299 26.96 6.34 0.82
C THR A 299 28.20 6.12 1.68
N SER A 300 28.45 4.91 2.18
CA SER A 300 29.67 4.59 2.92
C SER A 300 30.92 4.70 2.07
N GLU A 301 30.85 4.26 0.81
CA GLU A 301 31.97 4.31 -0.15
C GLU A 301 32.27 5.76 -0.57
N LEU A 302 31.24 6.58 -0.79
CA LEU A 302 31.39 8.01 -1.03
C LEU A 302 31.95 8.73 0.20
N ASN A 303 31.49 8.39 1.41
CA ASN A 303 31.99 9.03 2.63
C ASN A 303 33.45 8.64 2.92
N SER A 304 33.85 7.38 2.69
CA SER A 304 35.25 6.94 2.84
C SER A 304 36.15 7.56 1.77
N THR A 305 35.69 7.64 0.53
CA THR A 305 36.44 8.24 -0.59
C THR A 305 36.54 9.76 -0.45
N LEU A 306 35.45 10.43 -0.06
CA LEU A 306 35.43 11.87 0.15
C LEU A 306 36.23 12.25 1.39
N ALA A 307 36.05 11.54 2.52
CA ALA A 307 36.87 11.77 3.72
C ALA A 307 38.35 11.49 3.44
N GLY A 308 38.70 10.40 2.76
CA GLY A 308 40.08 10.06 2.43
C GLY A 308 40.73 11.05 1.46
N ASN A 309 40.02 11.46 0.41
CA ASN A 309 40.54 12.42 -0.57
C ASN A 309 40.60 13.84 -0.02
N VAL A 310 39.62 14.26 0.79
CA VAL A 310 39.61 15.57 1.44
C VAL A 310 40.67 15.60 2.54
N ASP A 311 40.80 14.58 3.38
CA ASP A 311 41.83 14.52 4.43
C ASP A 311 43.24 14.48 3.82
N SER A 312 43.44 13.70 2.76
CA SER A 312 44.71 13.67 2.03
C SER A 312 45.02 14.99 1.33
N ALA A 313 44.04 15.62 0.68
CA ALA A 313 44.22 16.90 0.01
C ALA A 313 44.42 18.06 1.01
N VAL A 314 43.68 18.08 2.11
CA VAL A 314 43.80 19.07 3.20
C VAL A 314 45.14 18.89 3.91
N THR A 315 45.52 17.67 4.27
CA THR A 315 46.81 17.42 4.92
C THR A 315 47.98 17.82 4.01
N LYS A 316 47.90 17.53 2.71
CA LYS A 316 48.94 17.89 1.73
C LYS A 316 48.99 19.38 1.39
N PHE A 317 47.86 20.09 1.48
CA PHE A 317 47.76 21.51 1.17
C PHE A 317 48.11 22.42 2.36
N PHE A 318 47.76 22.01 3.59
CA PHE A 318 47.89 22.85 4.78
C PHE A 318 49.07 22.50 5.70
N MET A 319 49.68 21.32 5.59
CA MET A 319 50.88 20.99 6.38
C MET A 319 52.15 21.26 5.57
N PRO A 320 53.02 22.18 6.03
CA PRO A 320 54.25 22.45 5.30
C PRO A 320 55.20 21.26 5.39
N GLU A 321 55.69 20.79 4.23
CA GLU A 321 56.74 19.76 4.19
C GLU A 321 58.09 20.27 4.72
N ARG A 322 58.29 21.60 4.76
CA ARG A 322 59.54 22.26 5.18
C ARG A 322 59.25 23.53 5.98
N CYS A 323 60.09 23.82 6.96
CA CYS A 323 59.97 25.05 7.75
C CYS A 323 60.68 26.20 7.05
N ARG A 324 59.96 26.94 6.19
CA ARG A 324 60.54 28.04 5.40
C ARG A 324 59.89 29.38 5.72
N LYS A 325 60.69 30.44 5.58
CA LYS A 325 60.20 31.81 5.70
C LYS A 325 59.14 32.09 4.64
N ASN A 326 58.13 32.87 4.99
CA ASN A 326 56.98 33.25 4.15
C ASN A 326 56.09 32.08 3.69
N THR A 327 56.11 30.95 4.41
CA THR A 327 55.19 29.84 4.13
C THR A 327 53.80 30.16 4.67
N LEU A 328 52.80 30.23 3.79
CA LEU A 328 51.40 30.47 4.16
C LEU A 328 50.78 29.21 4.75
N VAL A 329 50.51 29.21 6.06
CA VAL A 329 49.75 28.15 6.74
C VAL A 329 48.59 28.80 7.48
N THR A 330 47.36 28.48 7.07
CA THR A 330 46.13 29.09 7.62
C THR A 330 45.44 28.25 8.69
N LEU A 331 45.81 26.96 8.83
CA LEU A 331 45.17 26.03 9.76
C LEU A 331 46.22 25.09 10.36
N HIS A 332 46.40 25.14 11.69
CA HIS A 332 47.15 24.14 12.44
C HIS A 332 46.25 23.48 13.50
N PRO A 333 46.57 22.26 13.96
CA PRO A 333 45.80 21.59 15.01
C PRO A 333 45.78 22.44 16.28
N ALA A 334 44.64 22.52 16.96
CA ALA A 334 44.51 23.27 18.22
C ALA A 334 45.40 22.73 19.35
N SER A 335 45.96 21.53 19.19
CA SER A 335 46.76 20.84 20.20
C SER A 335 48.23 21.27 20.25
N THR A 336 48.77 21.93 19.23
CA THR A 336 50.16 22.45 19.22
C THR A 336 50.16 23.95 18.93
N PRO A 337 51.14 24.73 19.45
CA PRO A 337 51.18 26.17 19.23
C PRO A 337 51.55 26.55 17.78
N TYR A 338 52.16 25.63 17.03
CA TYR A 338 52.56 25.80 15.64
C TYR A 338 52.39 24.48 14.84
N PRO A 339 52.42 24.51 13.49
CA PRO A 339 52.47 23.31 12.67
C PRO A 339 53.64 22.37 13.00
N VAL A 340 53.40 21.06 12.89
CA VAL A 340 54.42 20.02 13.13
C VAL A 340 54.84 19.39 11.79
N ILE A 341 56.15 19.33 11.55
CA ILE A 341 56.75 18.73 10.36
C ILE A 341 57.23 17.33 10.71
N TYR A 342 56.57 16.32 10.15
CA TYR A 342 56.89 14.91 10.40
C TYR A 342 57.99 14.35 9.49
N ARG A 343 58.22 14.98 8.33
CA ARG A 343 59.25 14.58 7.36
C ARG A 343 60.35 15.64 7.32
N SER A 344 61.32 15.51 8.21
CA SER A 344 62.47 16.41 8.29
C SER A 344 63.34 16.32 7.02
N GLU A 345 63.79 17.47 6.50
CA GLU A 345 64.78 17.54 5.41
C GLU A 345 66.23 17.37 5.91
N PHE A 346 66.43 17.28 7.23
CA PHE A 346 67.74 17.21 7.85
C PHE A 346 68.18 15.76 8.05
N PRO A 347 69.35 15.36 7.51
CA PRO A 347 69.90 14.03 7.72
C PRO A 347 70.01 13.68 9.21
N GLY A 348 69.59 12.48 9.59
CA GLY A 348 69.68 11.99 10.98
C GLY A 348 68.60 12.51 11.95
N VAL A 349 67.76 13.46 11.55
CA VAL A 349 66.66 13.97 12.38
C VAL A 349 65.35 13.30 11.97
N LEU A 350 64.96 12.25 12.69
CA LEU A 350 63.69 11.52 12.45
C LEU A 350 62.55 11.98 13.36
N THR A 351 62.83 12.86 14.32
CA THR A 351 61.81 13.39 15.24
C THR A 351 61.01 14.50 14.55
N PRO A 352 59.68 14.59 14.78
CA PRO A 352 58.89 15.72 14.29
C PRO A 352 59.40 17.06 14.82
N LEU A 353 59.30 18.11 14.00
CA LEU A 353 59.77 19.46 14.31
C LEU A 353 58.62 20.44 14.42
N LEU A 354 58.62 21.29 15.45
CA LEU A 354 57.65 22.36 15.59
C LEU A 354 58.11 23.58 14.79
N CYS A 355 57.28 24.04 13.84
CA CYS A 355 57.62 25.09 12.88
C CYS A 355 56.78 26.34 13.09
N ASP A 356 57.37 27.37 13.69
CA ASP A 356 56.73 28.68 13.81
C ASP A 356 56.72 29.40 12.45
N THR A 357 55.52 29.56 11.91
CA THR A 357 55.22 30.17 10.61
C THR A 357 54.84 31.64 10.71
N VAL A 358 54.83 32.23 11.91
CA VAL A 358 54.28 33.57 12.17
C VAL A 358 55.38 34.57 12.51
N THR A 359 56.26 34.23 13.44
CA THR A 359 57.23 35.18 13.99
C THR A 359 58.24 35.64 12.93
N ASP A 360 58.41 36.95 12.74
CA ASP A 360 59.38 37.50 11.76
C ASP A 360 59.26 36.85 10.36
N GLY A 361 58.03 36.63 9.89
CA GLY A 361 57.76 35.97 8.60
C GLY A 361 57.89 34.45 8.61
N GLY A 362 58.05 33.83 9.78
CA GLY A 362 58.02 32.38 9.95
C GLY A 362 59.28 31.64 9.48
N GLY A 363 59.18 30.32 9.40
CA GLY A 363 60.27 29.42 9.01
C GLY A 363 61.20 29.07 10.17
N TRP A 364 60.72 29.19 11.40
CA TRP A 364 61.53 28.93 12.58
C TRP A 364 61.29 27.52 13.14
N ILE A 365 62.35 26.73 13.23
CA ILE A 365 62.33 25.44 13.91
C ILE A 365 62.54 25.69 15.39
N VAL A 366 61.55 25.37 16.22
CA VAL A 366 61.65 25.52 17.67
C VAL A 366 62.55 24.42 18.23
N ILE A 367 63.62 24.82 18.93
CA ILE A 367 64.60 23.90 19.52
C ILE A 367 64.46 23.79 21.04
N GLN A 368 63.81 24.78 21.66
CA GLN A 368 63.50 24.81 23.09
C GLN A 368 62.23 25.60 23.31
N ARG A 369 61.35 25.12 24.20
CA ARG A 369 60.19 25.88 24.64
C ARG A 369 59.96 25.67 26.13
N ARG A 370 59.68 26.76 26.85
CA ARG A 370 59.29 26.83 28.26
C ARG A 370 58.07 27.74 28.37
N SER A 371 56.93 27.16 28.73
CA SER A 371 55.62 27.80 28.67
C SER A 371 54.68 27.37 29.79
N THR A 372 54.81 26.15 30.31
CA THR A 372 53.97 25.64 31.40
C THR A 372 54.77 25.37 32.67
N GLY A 373 56.04 24.97 32.54
CA GLY A 373 56.88 24.57 33.67
C GLY A 373 56.70 23.13 34.13
N ASP A 374 55.93 22.31 33.39
CA ASP A 374 55.57 20.93 33.78
C ASP A 374 56.68 19.91 33.50
N VAL A 375 57.64 20.27 32.65
CA VAL A 375 58.76 19.40 32.31
C VAL A 375 59.98 19.78 33.14
N ASP A 376 60.58 18.79 33.79
CA ASP A 376 61.84 18.96 34.50
C ASP A 376 63.01 19.11 33.51
N PHE A 377 63.77 20.20 33.65
CA PHE A 377 64.95 20.51 32.85
C PHE A 377 66.26 20.19 33.58
N TYR A 378 66.22 19.74 34.84
CA TYR A 378 67.42 19.25 35.53
C TYR A 378 67.73 17.81 35.11
N ARG A 379 68.27 17.68 33.90
CA ARG A 379 68.50 16.39 33.22
C ARG A 379 69.98 16.14 32.95
N ASN A 380 70.30 14.86 32.76
CA ASN A 380 71.65 14.38 32.50
C ASN A 380 72.09 14.63 31.05
N TRP A 381 73.37 14.38 30.76
CA TRP A 381 73.96 14.56 29.43
C TRP A 381 73.18 13.84 28.33
N GLU A 382 72.85 12.57 28.56
CA GLU A 382 72.18 11.71 27.57
C GLU A 382 70.78 12.23 27.21
N SER A 383 70.05 12.77 28.19
CA SER A 383 68.75 13.40 27.95
C SER A 383 68.89 14.69 27.13
N TYR A 384 69.89 15.54 27.42
CA TYR A 384 70.14 16.75 26.64
C TYR A 384 70.67 16.45 25.24
N LYS A 385 71.41 15.37 25.05
CA LYS A 385 71.82 14.84 23.75
C LYS A 385 70.62 14.44 22.89
N ASN A 386 69.74 13.59 23.43
CA ASN A 386 68.62 13.00 22.70
C ASN A 386 67.37 13.89 22.60
N GLY A 387 67.22 14.83 23.53
CA GLY A 387 66.02 15.64 23.69
C GLY A 387 64.96 15.00 24.59
N PHE A 388 64.06 15.83 25.10
CA PHE A 388 63.01 15.44 26.04
C PHE A 388 61.85 16.43 25.99
N GLY A 389 60.70 16.04 26.56
CA GLY A 389 59.47 16.84 26.55
C GLY A 389 58.59 16.55 25.33
N ALA A 390 57.59 17.41 25.10
CA ALA A 390 56.62 17.24 24.02
C ALA A 390 56.37 18.56 23.27
N LEU A 391 56.14 18.49 21.96
CA LEU A 391 55.99 19.67 21.08
C LEU A 391 54.75 20.53 21.39
N ASN A 392 53.77 19.99 22.13
CA ASN A 392 52.60 20.71 22.63
C ASN A 392 52.81 21.33 24.02
N SER A 393 54.00 21.20 24.60
CA SER A 393 54.34 21.66 25.95
C SER A 393 55.80 22.12 25.98
N ASP A 394 56.44 22.02 27.14
CA ASP A 394 57.84 22.34 27.34
C ASP A 394 58.74 21.23 26.80
N PHE A 395 59.80 21.58 26.08
CA PHE A 395 60.72 20.58 25.51
C PHE A 395 62.10 21.14 25.20
N TRP A 396 63.05 20.22 25.06
CA TRP A 396 64.37 20.43 24.45
C TRP A 396 64.54 19.48 23.28
N LEU A 397 64.85 19.99 22.08
CA LEU A 397 64.90 19.17 20.87
C LEU A 397 65.97 18.07 20.94
N GLY A 398 67.09 18.36 21.60
CA GLY A 398 68.26 17.48 21.73
C GLY A 398 69.48 18.07 21.00
N ASN A 399 70.63 18.08 21.69
CA ASN A 399 71.86 18.68 21.19
C ASN A 399 72.33 18.03 19.89
N GLU A 400 72.20 16.71 19.78
CA GLU A 400 72.61 15.99 18.56
C GLU A 400 71.77 16.40 17.35
N LYS A 401 70.46 16.63 17.56
CA LYS A 401 69.55 17.09 16.51
C LYS A 401 69.83 18.55 16.15
N ILE A 402 70.06 19.41 17.14
CA ILE A 402 70.38 20.82 16.89
C ILE A 402 71.72 20.95 16.14
N TYR A 403 72.74 20.16 16.52
CA TYR A 403 74.00 20.05 15.77
C TYR A 403 73.76 19.54 14.35
N SER A 404 73.03 18.44 14.19
CA SER A 404 72.70 17.87 12.87
C SER A 404 72.01 18.89 11.97
N ILE A 405 71.07 19.68 12.48
CA ILE A 405 70.42 20.75 11.71
C ILE A 405 71.41 21.86 11.36
N THR A 406 72.11 22.40 12.36
CA THR A 406 73.00 23.57 12.18
C THR A 406 74.27 23.27 11.39
N SER A 407 74.66 22.00 11.26
CA SER A 407 75.78 21.58 10.39
C SER A 407 75.47 21.62 8.90
N THR A 408 74.18 21.74 8.51
CA THR A 408 73.76 21.73 7.09
C THR A 408 73.86 23.09 6.39
N GLY A 409 74.26 24.15 7.10
CA GLY A 409 74.37 25.48 6.54
C GLY A 409 74.44 26.57 7.60
N GLN A 410 74.18 27.81 7.20
CA GLN A 410 74.10 28.93 8.14
C GLN A 410 72.70 29.05 8.72
N TYR A 411 72.62 29.18 10.04
CA TYR A 411 71.38 29.37 10.77
C TYR A 411 71.45 30.62 11.62
N GLU A 412 70.32 31.30 11.74
CA GLU A 412 70.10 32.33 12.75
C GLU A 412 69.33 31.74 13.92
N LEU A 413 69.56 32.29 15.11
CA LEU A 413 68.86 31.96 16.35
C LEU A 413 68.02 33.14 16.80
N ARG A 414 66.76 32.88 17.14
CA ARG A 414 65.89 33.80 17.85
C ARG A 414 65.52 33.20 19.20
N VAL A 415 65.73 33.97 20.26
CA VAL A 415 65.28 33.67 21.62
C VAL A 415 64.17 34.65 21.96
N GLU A 416 62.98 34.15 22.25
CA GLU A 416 61.83 34.95 22.67
C GLU A 416 61.55 34.75 24.15
N LEU A 417 61.32 35.86 24.86
CA LEU A 417 61.12 35.88 26.30
C LEU A 417 59.87 36.69 26.62
N LYS A 418 59.04 36.23 27.56
CA LYS A 418 57.96 37.03 28.14
C LYS A 418 58.33 37.40 29.57
N ILE A 419 58.38 38.69 29.89
CA ILE A 419 58.70 39.20 31.23
C ILE A 419 57.71 40.30 31.58
N GLN A 420 57.03 40.19 32.73
CA GLN A 420 56.02 41.16 33.17
C GLN A 420 55.01 41.49 32.04
N ASP A 421 54.53 40.45 31.36
CA ASP A 421 53.66 40.52 30.19
C ASP A 421 54.19 41.21 28.93
N GLN A 422 55.46 41.62 28.91
CA GLN A 422 56.13 42.14 27.72
C GLN A 422 56.91 41.05 26.99
N LEU A 423 56.71 40.96 25.66
CA LEU A 423 57.54 40.15 24.79
C LEU A 423 58.83 40.88 24.44
N LYS A 424 59.96 40.21 24.65
CA LYS A 424 61.31 40.64 24.29
C LYS A 424 61.95 39.55 23.45
N PHE A 425 62.94 39.91 22.63
CA PHE A 425 63.68 38.91 21.87
C PHE A 425 65.16 39.25 21.77
N ALA A 426 65.99 38.22 21.67
CA ALA A 426 67.38 38.29 21.23
C ALA A 426 67.52 37.52 19.92
N HIS A 427 68.23 38.09 18.97
CA HIS A 427 68.43 37.54 17.64
C HIS A 427 69.93 37.49 17.34
N TYR A 428 70.41 36.35 16.84
CA TYR A 428 71.79 36.13 16.46
C TYR A 428 71.81 35.65 15.02
N ARG A 429 72.42 36.43 14.12
CA ARG A 429 72.46 36.08 12.69
C ARG A 429 73.34 34.86 12.39
N SER A 430 74.19 34.45 13.32
CA SER A 430 74.96 33.22 13.22
C SER A 430 74.74 32.40 14.47
N PHE A 431 74.32 31.15 14.29
CA PHE A 431 74.15 30.15 15.34
C PHE A 431 74.57 28.77 14.83
N SER A 432 75.40 28.07 15.59
CA SER A 432 75.67 26.65 15.39
C SER A 432 76.10 26.00 16.70
N LEU A 433 75.92 24.68 16.78
CA LEU A 433 76.58 23.86 17.78
C LEU A 433 77.72 23.09 17.14
N ALA A 434 78.75 22.79 17.91
CA ALA A 434 79.74 21.78 17.53
C ALA A 434 79.20 20.36 17.75
N GLY A 435 79.92 19.35 17.26
CA GLY A 435 79.60 17.95 17.53
C GLY A 435 79.83 17.56 18.99
N GLU A 436 79.40 16.35 19.35
CA GLU A 436 79.60 15.80 20.69
C GLU A 436 81.09 15.70 21.08
N ASP A 437 81.98 15.48 20.10
CA ASP A 437 83.44 15.46 20.25
C ASP A 437 84.00 16.79 20.81
N LYS A 438 83.27 17.89 20.60
CA LYS A 438 83.53 19.22 21.14
C LYS A 438 82.48 19.66 22.14
N ASN A 439 81.82 18.69 22.80
CA ASN A 439 80.84 18.91 23.85
C ASN A 439 79.72 19.90 23.48
N TYR A 440 79.28 19.87 22.22
CA TYR A 440 78.22 20.76 21.71
C TYR A 440 78.47 22.25 21.95
N ALA A 441 79.73 22.70 21.87
CA ALA A 441 80.10 24.09 22.07
C ALA A 441 79.26 25.05 21.19
N ILE A 442 78.73 26.11 21.79
CA ILE A 442 77.88 27.08 21.09
C ILE A 442 78.71 28.10 20.33
N SER A 443 78.28 28.44 19.12
CA SER A 443 78.77 29.62 18.40
C SER A 443 77.60 30.55 18.11
N VAL A 444 77.69 31.78 18.60
CA VAL A 444 76.73 32.87 18.32
C VAL A 444 77.46 34.13 17.87
N ALA A 445 76.87 34.87 16.94
CA ALA A 445 77.40 36.16 16.52
C ALA A 445 76.32 37.09 15.97
N SER A 446 76.68 38.36 15.79
CA SER A 446 75.86 39.40 15.17
C SER A 446 74.50 39.58 15.87
N TYR A 447 74.56 39.90 17.17
CA TYR A 447 73.39 40.14 18.00
C TYR A 447 72.57 41.35 17.53
N SER A 448 71.24 41.21 17.60
CA SER A 448 70.27 42.29 17.60
C SER A 448 69.07 41.93 18.48
N GLY A 449 68.24 42.91 18.86
CA GLY A 449 67.01 42.65 19.61
C GLY A 449 66.85 43.48 20.87
N THR A 450 65.78 43.20 21.60
CA THR A 450 65.28 44.00 22.74
C THR A 450 65.48 43.32 24.10
N ALA A 451 65.93 42.07 24.13
CA ALA A 451 66.14 41.31 25.37
C ALA A 451 67.51 41.56 26.03
N GLY A 452 68.45 42.19 25.35
CA GLY A 452 69.85 42.29 25.78
C GLY A 452 70.67 41.07 25.35
N ASN A 453 71.98 41.26 25.20
CA ASN A 453 72.89 40.27 24.62
C ASN A 453 73.45 39.29 25.67
N ALA A 454 72.58 38.55 26.36
CA ALA A 454 73.01 37.70 27.47
C ALA A 454 73.69 36.40 27.01
N LEU A 455 73.46 35.94 25.78
CA LEU A 455 74.02 34.68 25.27
C LEU A 455 75.48 34.83 24.80
N ASP A 456 75.92 36.04 24.48
CA ASP A 456 77.30 36.32 24.05
C ASP A 456 78.36 35.91 25.08
N TYR A 457 78.03 36.04 26.37
CA TYR A 457 78.88 35.55 27.46
C TYR A 457 79.15 34.04 27.40
N HIS A 458 78.26 33.29 26.76
CA HIS A 458 78.33 31.85 26.60
C HIS A 458 78.99 31.43 25.28
N ASN A 459 79.29 32.37 24.38
CA ASN A 459 79.84 32.08 23.07
C ASN A 459 81.18 31.33 23.16
N GLY A 460 81.31 30.24 22.40
CA GLY A 460 82.48 29.37 22.37
C GLY A 460 82.57 28.35 23.52
N HIS A 461 81.68 28.40 24.51
CA HIS A 461 81.73 27.50 25.66
C HIS A 461 81.00 26.18 25.39
N SER A 462 81.50 25.11 26.02
CA SER A 462 80.94 23.76 25.95
C SER A 462 79.64 23.66 26.74
N PHE A 463 78.76 22.76 26.33
CA PHE A 463 77.53 22.46 27.08
C PHE A 463 77.89 21.68 28.35
N SER A 464 77.26 21.96 29.49
CA SER A 464 77.45 21.21 30.74
C SER A 464 76.12 20.77 31.34
N THR A 465 76.12 19.59 31.95
CA THR A 465 75.03 19.01 32.75
C THR A 465 75.57 18.63 34.12
N PHE A 466 74.70 18.28 35.07
CA PHE A 466 75.15 17.94 36.43
C PHE A 466 76.11 16.73 36.48
N ASP A 467 76.05 15.85 35.48
CA ASP A 467 76.86 14.65 35.33
C ASP A 467 78.03 14.82 34.33
N LYS A 468 78.13 15.97 33.66
CA LYS A 468 79.24 16.29 32.73
C LYS A 468 79.60 17.76 32.82
N ASP A 469 80.61 18.05 33.63
CA ASP A 469 81.15 19.39 33.84
C ASP A 469 82.15 19.75 32.73
N ASN A 470 81.75 20.67 31.84
CA ASN A 470 82.60 21.21 30.79
C ASN A 470 82.72 22.75 30.89
N ASP A 471 82.37 23.33 32.03
CA ASP A 471 82.47 24.78 32.24
C ASP A 471 83.89 25.17 32.68
N VAL A 472 84.16 26.47 32.81
CA VAL A 472 85.50 26.98 33.17
C VAL A 472 85.56 27.46 34.63
N HIS A 473 84.53 27.20 35.41
CA HIS A 473 84.46 27.58 36.82
C HIS A 473 85.17 26.54 37.70
N GLY A 474 85.50 26.92 38.94
CA GLY A 474 86.13 25.99 39.90
C GLY A 474 85.16 24.95 40.49
N SER A 475 83.88 24.99 40.11
CA SER A 475 82.82 24.08 40.56
C SER A 475 81.78 23.94 39.46
N ASN A 476 81.07 22.80 39.43
CA ASN A 476 80.08 22.49 38.39
C ASN A 476 78.89 23.45 38.44
N CYS A 477 78.82 24.37 37.48
CA CYS A 477 77.75 25.36 37.37
C CYS A 477 76.38 24.71 37.13
N ALA A 478 76.33 23.65 36.32
CA ALA A 478 75.09 22.94 36.02
C ALA A 478 74.48 22.28 37.27
N ALA A 479 75.32 21.68 38.13
CA ALA A 479 74.90 21.11 39.40
C ALA A 479 74.45 22.19 40.40
N ASN A 480 75.19 23.31 40.49
CA ASN A 480 74.87 24.41 41.40
C ASN A 480 73.59 25.16 41.03
N SER A 481 73.35 25.34 39.73
CA SER A 481 72.15 26.01 39.24
C SER A 481 70.93 25.09 39.09
N ASN A 482 71.11 23.76 39.14
CA ASN A 482 70.08 22.79 38.77
C ASN A 482 69.56 22.98 37.34
N GLY A 483 70.49 23.15 36.40
CA GLY A 483 70.19 23.33 34.98
C GLY A 483 71.21 22.67 34.06
N ALA A 484 71.09 22.95 32.78
CA ALA A 484 72.13 22.61 31.80
C ALA A 484 72.23 23.71 30.75
N TRP A 485 73.44 24.14 30.45
CA TRP A 485 73.67 25.27 29.55
C TRP A 485 75.13 25.29 29.07
N TRP A 486 75.44 26.22 28.18
CA TRP A 486 76.81 26.54 27.78
C TRP A 486 77.49 27.41 28.85
N TYR A 487 77.66 26.91 30.06
CA TYR A 487 78.16 27.71 31.17
C TYR A 487 79.62 28.15 30.96
N ARG A 488 79.94 29.33 31.50
CA ARG A 488 81.31 29.84 31.61
C ARG A 488 81.73 29.88 33.09
N GLY A 489 81.23 30.84 33.86
CA GLY A 489 81.48 30.95 35.29
C GLY A 489 80.55 31.92 36.03
N CYS A 490 79.26 31.66 36.15
CA CYS A 490 78.53 30.54 35.56
C CYS A 490 77.71 30.99 34.35
N TYR A 491 76.90 32.05 34.48
CA TYR A 491 75.97 32.43 33.42
C TYR A 491 75.62 33.92 33.37
N HIS A 492 75.21 34.37 32.18
CA HIS A 492 74.40 35.56 31.99
C HIS A 492 73.01 35.23 31.46
N SER A 493 72.81 34.06 30.89
CA SER A 493 71.51 33.51 30.50
C SER A 493 71.39 32.07 31.02
N GLU A 494 70.20 31.70 31.47
CA GLU A 494 69.93 30.35 31.92
C GLU A 494 68.43 30.03 31.72
N LEU A 495 68.13 29.43 30.57
CA LEU A 495 66.75 29.14 30.15
C LEU A 495 66.36 27.67 30.35
N ASN A 496 67.33 26.83 30.75
CA ASN A 496 67.20 25.38 30.95
C ASN A 496 67.41 24.99 32.42
N ILE A 497 66.90 25.83 33.32
CA ILE A 497 66.84 25.64 34.77
C ILE A 497 65.39 25.36 35.20
N ARG A 498 65.18 25.11 36.50
CA ARG A 498 63.86 25.17 37.15
C ARG A 498 63.05 26.39 36.68
N TRP A 499 61.82 26.15 36.27
CA TRP A 499 60.92 27.14 35.64
C TRP A 499 60.80 28.48 36.38
N SER A 500 60.68 28.48 37.72
CA SER A 500 60.56 29.72 38.49
C SER A 500 61.85 30.55 38.58
N LYS A 501 62.97 30.04 38.05
CA LYS A 501 64.31 30.63 38.13
C LYS A 501 64.93 30.94 36.77
N LEU A 502 64.16 30.90 35.67
CA LEU A 502 64.68 31.31 34.37
C LEU A 502 65.34 32.68 34.47
N ALA A 503 66.50 32.84 33.84
CA ALA A 503 67.28 34.06 33.96
C ALA A 503 67.81 34.54 32.60
N TRP A 504 67.76 35.85 32.39
CA TRP A 504 68.37 36.51 31.24
C TRP A 504 68.87 37.90 31.66
N SER A 505 70.19 38.06 31.66
CA SER A 505 70.85 39.29 32.08
C SER A 505 70.48 40.45 31.17
N GLY A 506 70.24 41.63 31.76
CA GLY A 506 69.70 42.79 31.06
C GLY A 506 68.17 42.93 31.18
N LEU A 507 67.49 41.97 31.81
CA LEU A 507 66.06 42.04 32.09
C LEU A 507 65.78 42.02 33.59
N SER A 508 64.79 42.78 34.04
CA SER A 508 64.38 42.85 35.45
C SER A 508 63.28 41.82 35.73
N GLY A 509 63.67 40.68 36.30
CA GLY A 509 62.77 39.59 36.69
C GLY A 509 62.95 38.32 35.85
N ASN A 510 62.23 37.26 36.23
CA ASN A 510 62.35 35.95 35.61
C ASN A 510 61.37 35.84 34.43
N PRO A 511 61.81 35.34 33.26
CA PRO A 511 60.90 35.03 32.16
C PRO A 511 59.80 34.04 32.57
N SER A 512 58.56 34.39 32.24
CA SER A 512 57.38 33.52 32.34
C SER A 512 57.10 32.76 31.04
N PHE A 513 57.93 32.96 30.02
CA PHE A 513 57.98 32.21 28.78
C PHE A 513 59.38 32.32 28.19
N SER A 514 59.87 31.23 27.62
CA SER A 514 61.10 31.19 26.82
C SER A 514 60.91 30.30 25.62
N GLU A 515 61.33 30.74 24.45
CA GLU A 515 61.42 29.89 23.27
C GLU A 515 62.68 30.20 22.48
N MET A 516 63.48 29.16 22.21
CA MET A 516 64.60 29.25 21.29
C MET A 516 64.22 28.58 19.98
N LYS A 517 64.44 29.28 18.88
CA LYS A 517 64.10 28.81 17.55
C LYS A 517 65.16 29.20 16.53
N ILE A 518 65.43 28.32 15.57
CA ILE A 518 66.46 28.50 14.55
C ILE A 518 65.84 28.53 13.16
N ARG A 519 66.41 29.33 12.27
CA ARG A 519 65.97 29.41 10.88
C ARG A 519 67.19 29.39 9.97
N ARG A 520 67.10 28.66 8.86
CA ARG A 520 68.17 28.63 7.86
C ARG A 520 68.22 29.98 7.16
N ILE A 521 69.43 30.52 7.00
CA ILE A 521 69.67 31.68 6.15
C ILE A 521 69.89 31.15 4.73
N GLU A 522 68.95 31.44 3.84
CA GLU A 522 69.12 31.17 2.41
C GLU A 522 70.15 32.18 1.84
N ALA A 523 71.11 31.66 1.07
CA ALA A 523 72.22 32.43 0.52
C ALA A 523 71.79 33.32 -0.65
#